data_AF-A0A2E2NWU7-F1
#
_entry.id   AF-A0A2E2NWU7-F1
#
_cell.length_a   1.000
_cell.length_b   1.000
_cell.length_c   1.000
_cell.angle_alpha   90.00
_cell.angle_beta   90.00
_cell.angle_gamma   90.00
#
_symmetry.space_group_name_H-M   'P 1'
#
loop_
_entity.id
_entity.type
_entity.pdbx_description
1 polymer ?
#
loop_
_entity_poly.entity_id
_entity_poly.type
_entity_poly.pdbx_seq_one_letter_code
_entity_poly.pdbx_strand_id
1 'polypeptide(L)'
;MSLQKQLNVISMSFLNRVLVVFLCFTLFACDNSKPEFEAWHKKQKTKKGSEGESSLNSADFYSTDLLIDKVYRSMQGPFEIKSVQVDAEKDELLWIVGYESEVLQAESDVALGADFMCHNNLDYAHPENLPWKLKTSGANHRIFTLSQGQSELKFPEGFGIPIPANQPLNMVSQVLNHHRPELFINTRHHAQLHYLKESEVKEEMTPLYQQAVFVTKQIDGSDGAHGLPLTCLPYHDHPDSSVKADVQHDCSIKYDEKAKYNPYEDEYGRKYTGHWVLPNEPETLSTDVSQMLDLKEDSRIHLISVHLHPFAEALELWDRTSDSLLYAASFKKDSINFGFESIDYYSSKTGIPVFKDHQYELISAYHCTDTSDQHTAMAVMYLYLRD
;
A
#
# COMPACT_ATOMS: atom_id res chain seq x y z
N MET A 1 -28.49 62.56 -83.76
CA MET A 1 -27.18 62.61 -83.06
C MET A 1 -27.01 61.26 -82.38
N SER A 2 -26.31 60.28 -82.94
CA SER A 2 -24.86 60.16 -83.21
C SER A 2 -24.29 59.05 -82.33
N LEU A 3 -23.93 57.92 -82.98
CA LEU A 3 -22.81 57.01 -82.70
C LEU A 3 -22.68 56.39 -81.29
N GLN A 4 -22.12 55.21 -81.04
CA GLN A 4 -21.70 53.97 -81.73
C GLN A 4 -21.01 53.17 -80.59
N LYS A 5 -21.01 51.82 -80.65
CA LYS A 5 -19.87 50.89 -80.36
C LYS A 5 -18.84 51.26 -79.26
N GLN A 6 -18.25 50.40 -78.45
CA GLN A 6 -18.17 48.94 -78.22
C GLN A 6 -17.00 48.78 -77.19
N LEU A 7 -16.90 47.59 -76.56
CA LEU A 7 -15.65 46.90 -76.15
C LEU A 7 -14.87 47.32 -74.87
N ASN A 8 -14.80 46.32 -73.98
CA ASN A 8 -13.63 45.72 -73.31
C ASN A 8 -12.55 46.60 -72.62
N VAL A 9 -12.17 46.23 -71.39
CA VAL A 9 -10.89 45.56 -71.04
C VAL A 9 -10.70 45.51 -69.50
N ILE A 10 -10.70 44.29 -68.97
CA ILE A 10 -9.83 43.66 -67.95
C ILE A 10 -8.95 44.55 -67.05
N SER A 11 -9.06 44.38 -65.73
CA SER A 11 -7.89 44.36 -64.82
C SER A 11 -8.20 43.65 -63.49
N MET A 12 -7.26 42.77 -63.07
CA MET A 12 -6.98 42.23 -61.72
C MET A 12 -8.10 41.40 -61.05
N SER A 13 -8.10 40.06 -61.07
CA SER A 13 -7.08 39.07 -60.68
C SER A 13 -6.74 39.05 -59.17
N PHE A 14 -6.80 37.83 -58.61
CA PHE A 14 -6.18 37.39 -57.36
C PHE A 14 -6.74 37.91 -56.02
N LEU A 15 -7.87 37.35 -55.55
CA LEU A 15 -8.05 36.96 -54.12
C LEU A 15 -9.41 36.27 -53.91
N ASN A 16 -9.61 35.05 -54.42
CA ASN A 16 -10.78 34.24 -53.99
C ASN A 16 -10.61 32.74 -54.23
N ARG A 17 -9.41 32.23 -53.91
CA ARG A 17 -9.12 30.79 -53.88
C ARG A 17 -8.19 30.45 -52.72
N VAL A 18 -8.60 30.78 -51.51
CA VAL A 18 -8.07 30.17 -50.28
C VAL A 18 -9.26 30.10 -49.32
N LEU A 19 -9.29 29.04 -48.50
CA LEU A 19 -10.13 28.88 -47.31
C LEU A 19 -11.42 28.06 -47.43
N VAL A 20 -11.40 26.93 -48.14
CA VAL A 20 -12.15 25.73 -47.71
C VAL A 20 -11.29 24.50 -47.94
N VAL A 21 -10.14 24.43 -47.25
CA VAL A 21 -9.53 23.15 -46.89
C VAL A 21 -9.99 22.93 -45.45
N PHE A 22 -11.09 22.20 -45.33
CA PHE A 22 -11.57 21.74 -44.04
C PHE A 22 -10.45 20.94 -43.39
N LEU A 23 -10.05 21.41 -42.22
CA LEU A 23 -9.12 20.82 -41.28
C LEU A 23 -9.45 19.32 -41.09
N CYS A 24 -8.78 18.45 -41.84
CA CYS A 24 -8.55 17.05 -41.46
C CYS A 24 -7.19 16.96 -40.77
N PHE A 25 -6.93 17.83 -39.79
CA PHE A 25 -6.01 17.48 -38.74
C PHE A 25 -6.77 16.51 -37.84
N THR A 26 -6.57 15.22 -38.12
CA THR A 26 -6.81 14.16 -37.17
C THR A 26 -6.15 14.57 -35.86
N LEU A 27 -6.99 14.96 -34.91
CA LEU A 27 -6.68 14.91 -33.50
C LEU A 27 -6.40 13.44 -33.19
N PHE A 28 -5.17 12.98 -33.44
CA PHE A 28 -4.56 12.01 -32.56
C PHE A 28 -4.37 12.78 -31.25
N ALA A 29 -5.45 12.89 -30.48
CA ALA A 29 -5.30 12.97 -29.05
C ALA A 29 -4.51 11.71 -28.70
N CYS A 30 -3.20 11.86 -28.50
CA CYS A 30 -2.44 10.82 -27.82
C CYS A 30 -3.23 10.54 -26.55
N ASP A 31 -3.78 9.34 -26.47
CA ASP A 31 -4.36 8.83 -25.24
C ASP A 31 -3.23 8.87 -24.22
N ASN A 32 -3.22 9.90 -23.38
CA ASN A 32 -2.18 10.17 -22.40
C ASN A 32 -2.27 9.19 -21.21
N SER A 33 -3.05 8.10 -21.32
CA SER A 33 -3.07 7.04 -20.34
C SER A 33 -1.71 6.33 -20.33
N LYS A 34 -1.05 6.29 -19.16
CA LYS A 34 0.15 5.47 -18.97
C LYS A 34 -0.16 4.00 -19.29
N PRO A 35 0.74 3.28 -19.96
CA PRO A 35 0.57 1.85 -20.21
C PRO A 35 0.58 1.03 -18.92
N GLU A 36 0.03 -0.18 -18.95
CA GLU A 36 0.31 -1.21 -17.94
C GLU A 36 1.80 -1.58 -17.96
N PHE A 37 2.36 -2.03 -16.82
CA PHE A 37 3.80 -2.27 -16.67
C PHE A 37 4.34 -3.24 -17.72
N GLU A 38 3.71 -4.40 -17.94
CA GLU A 38 4.17 -5.39 -18.91
C GLU A 38 4.28 -4.82 -20.34
N ALA A 39 3.30 -4.00 -20.74
CA ALA A 39 3.28 -3.37 -22.04
C ALA A 39 4.39 -2.32 -22.19
N TRP A 40 4.75 -1.63 -21.11
CA TRP A 40 5.90 -0.73 -21.07
C TRP A 40 7.22 -1.51 -21.10
N HIS A 41 7.38 -2.53 -20.25
CA HIS A 41 8.62 -3.30 -20.10
C HIS A 41 9.00 -4.04 -21.38
N LYS A 42 8.03 -4.65 -22.07
CA LYS A 42 8.24 -5.31 -23.36
C LYS A 42 8.78 -4.36 -24.45
N LYS A 43 8.39 -3.08 -24.43
CA LYS A 43 8.92 -2.07 -25.36
C LYS A 43 10.38 -1.72 -25.04
N GLN A 44 10.79 -1.77 -23.77
CA GLN A 44 12.16 -1.47 -23.34
C GLN A 44 13.13 -2.64 -23.59
N LYS A 45 12.71 -3.89 -23.33
CA LYS A 45 13.54 -5.10 -23.48
C LYS A 45 14.10 -5.30 -24.88
N THR A 46 13.46 -4.77 -25.93
CA THR A 46 13.98 -4.83 -27.32
C THR A 46 15.32 -4.10 -27.53
N LYS A 47 15.88 -3.43 -26.51
CA LYS A 47 17.08 -2.60 -26.60
C LYS A 47 18.32 -3.09 -25.83
N LYS A 48 18.27 -4.15 -25.02
CA LYS A 48 19.46 -4.65 -24.26
C LYS A 48 19.46 -6.16 -24.11
N GLY A 49 20.61 -6.80 -24.33
CA GLY A 49 20.91 -8.17 -23.85
C GLY A 49 21.72 -8.09 -22.55
N SER A 50 21.51 -9.03 -21.62
CA SER A 50 22.26 -9.11 -20.36
C SER A 50 23.47 -10.04 -20.51
N GLU A 51 24.64 -9.56 -20.09
CA GLU A 51 25.89 -10.33 -19.96
C GLU A 51 26.44 -10.09 -18.55
N GLY A 52 25.89 -10.78 -17.55
CA GLY A 52 26.34 -10.65 -16.15
C GLY A 52 25.69 -11.70 -15.23
N GLU A 53 26.27 -11.97 -14.07
CA GLU A 53 25.62 -12.72 -12.99
C GLU A 53 24.59 -11.85 -12.27
N SER A 54 23.45 -12.44 -11.87
CA SER A 54 22.47 -11.73 -11.06
C SER A 54 23.04 -11.50 -9.66
N SER A 55 23.33 -10.24 -9.34
CA SER A 55 23.79 -9.81 -8.03
C SER A 55 22.64 -9.22 -7.23
N LEU A 56 22.46 -9.70 -5.99
CA LEU A 56 21.62 -9.02 -5.01
C LEU A 56 22.32 -7.74 -4.56
N ASN A 57 21.65 -6.60 -4.72
CA ASN A 57 22.14 -5.29 -4.28
C ASN A 57 21.26 -4.82 -3.09
N SER A 58 21.81 -3.94 -2.26
CA SER A 58 21.08 -3.28 -1.17
C SER A 58 21.28 -1.76 -1.21
N ALA A 59 20.30 -1.03 -0.69
CA ALA A 59 20.41 0.41 -0.40
C ALA A 59 20.01 0.66 1.05
N ASP A 60 20.87 1.33 1.79
CA ASP A 60 20.70 1.63 3.22
C ASP A 60 20.11 3.02 3.43
N PHE A 61 19.08 3.10 4.27
CA PHE A 61 18.40 4.32 4.65
C PHE A 61 18.37 4.45 6.17
N TYR A 62 18.61 5.66 6.66
CA TYR A 62 18.59 5.96 8.09
C TYR A 62 17.58 7.06 8.39
N SER A 63 16.81 6.92 9.46
CA SER A 63 16.07 8.04 10.03
C SER A 63 17.03 9.03 10.72
N THR A 64 16.48 10.17 11.11
CA THR A 64 17.01 11.03 12.18
C THR A 64 16.93 10.32 13.53
N ASP A 65 17.58 10.92 14.52
CA ASP A 65 17.50 10.44 15.89
C ASP A 65 16.12 10.75 16.50
N LEU A 66 15.47 9.72 17.01
CA LEU A 66 14.15 9.73 17.64
C LEU A 66 14.32 9.40 19.13
N LEU A 67 14.00 10.38 19.99
CA LEU A 67 14.13 10.28 21.44
C LEU A 67 12.98 9.47 22.03
N ILE A 68 13.30 8.42 22.79
CA ILE A 68 12.37 7.73 23.67
C ILE A 68 12.64 8.19 25.11
N ASP A 69 11.73 8.98 25.66
CA ASP A 69 11.82 9.59 27.00
C ASP A 69 10.66 9.19 27.94
N LYS A 70 9.72 8.38 27.44
CA LYS A 70 8.56 7.87 28.18
C LYS A 70 7.97 6.66 27.48
N VAL A 71 6.89 6.12 28.06
CA VAL A 71 6.04 5.12 27.39
C VAL A 71 5.36 5.76 26.17
N TYR A 72 5.56 5.13 25.03
CA TYR A 72 4.92 5.41 23.76
C TYR A 72 4.18 4.15 23.32
N ARG A 73 2.85 4.14 23.48
CA ARG A 73 2.01 3.04 22.97
C ARG A 73 1.83 3.17 21.45
N SER A 74 1.08 2.24 20.86
CA SER A 74 0.86 2.24 19.41
C SER A 74 0.45 3.62 18.92
N MET A 75 1.09 4.08 17.84
CA MET A 75 0.88 5.39 17.21
C MET A 75 1.23 6.63 18.03
N GLN A 76 1.75 6.51 19.25
CA GLN A 76 2.06 7.67 20.11
C GLN A 76 3.53 8.11 20.05
N GLY A 77 4.40 7.25 19.51
CA GLY A 77 5.84 7.49 19.47
C GLY A 77 6.26 8.59 18.48
N PRO A 78 7.41 9.24 18.73
CA PRO A 78 8.06 10.10 17.75
C PRO A 78 8.23 9.39 16.41
N PHE A 79 8.06 10.15 15.33
CA PHE A 79 8.17 9.64 13.99
C PHE A 79 8.84 10.65 13.05
N GLU A 80 9.34 10.13 11.93
CA GLU A 80 9.83 10.91 10.81
C GLU A 80 9.26 10.35 9.50
N ILE A 81 9.02 11.24 8.54
CA ILE A 81 8.86 10.88 7.13
C ILE A 81 10.05 11.47 6.38
N LYS A 82 10.87 10.59 5.78
CA LYS A 82 12.09 10.97 5.06
C LYS A 82 12.00 10.55 3.60
N SER A 83 12.29 11.48 2.69
CA SER A 83 12.41 11.14 1.28
C SER A 83 13.72 10.40 1.02
N VAL A 84 13.64 9.26 0.33
CA VAL A 84 14.77 8.39 0.01
C VAL A 84 14.70 7.94 -1.45
N GLN A 85 15.86 7.64 -2.03
CA GLN A 85 16.02 7.17 -3.41
C GLN A 85 17.21 6.19 -3.46
N VAL A 86 17.14 5.21 -4.36
CA VAL A 86 18.26 4.26 -4.54
C VAL A 86 19.41 4.92 -5.29
N ASP A 87 19.13 5.53 -6.44
CA ASP A 87 20.13 6.24 -7.24
C ASP A 87 19.47 7.39 -8.02
N ALA A 88 19.64 8.63 -7.56
CA ALA A 88 19.02 9.82 -8.15
C ALA A 88 19.45 10.09 -9.60
N GLU A 89 20.62 9.59 -10.01
CA GLU A 89 21.24 9.89 -11.31
C GLU A 89 20.93 8.85 -12.38
N LYS A 90 20.24 7.74 -12.03
CA LYS A 90 19.94 6.64 -12.95
C LYS A 90 18.44 6.42 -13.12
N ASP A 91 18.03 6.20 -14.36
CA ASP A 91 16.67 5.81 -14.73
C ASP A 91 16.52 4.29 -14.94
N GLU A 92 17.54 3.51 -14.55
CA GLU A 92 17.53 2.06 -14.70
C GLU A 92 16.38 1.44 -13.90
N LEU A 93 15.73 0.43 -14.48
CA LEU A 93 14.71 -0.35 -13.81
C LEU A 93 15.35 -1.24 -12.74
N LEU A 94 14.84 -1.15 -11.53
CA LEU A 94 15.16 -2.03 -10.41
C LEU A 94 13.98 -2.95 -10.13
N TRP A 95 14.29 -4.19 -9.74
CA TRP A 95 13.35 -5.13 -9.16
C TRP A 95 13.56 -5.18 -7.68
N ILE A 96 12.64 -4.58 -6.91
CA ILE A 96 12.68 -4.66 -5.45
C ILE A 96 12.26 -6.07 -5.04
N VAL A 97 13.12 -6.76 -4.28
CA VAL A 97 12.96 -8.17 -3.89
C VAL A 97 12.78 -8.36 -2.38
N GLY A 98 13.01 -7.33 -1.57
CA GLY A 98 12.78 -7.38 -0.14
C GLY A 98 13.02 -6.05 0.56
N TYR A 99 12.60 -5.98 1.82
CA TYR A 99 12.76 -4.82 2.69
C TYR A 99 12.90 -5.29 4.13
N GLU A 100 13.85 -4.72 4.85
CA GLU A 100 14.04 -4.98 6.28
C GLU A 100 14.39 -3.70 7.02
N SER A 101 14.10 -3.68 8.33
CA SER A 101 14.46 -2.57 9.19
C SER A 101 14.73 -3.04 10.61
N GLU A 102 15.66 -2.36 11.26
CA GLU A 102 15.97 -2.49 12.67
C GLU A 102 15.99 -1.12 13.34
N VAL A 103 15.80 -1.10 14.66
CA VAL A 103 15.94 0.11 15.47
C VAL A 103 17.29 0.03 16.18
N LEU A 104 18.13 1.04 16.00
CA LEU A 104 19.45 1.14 16.60
C LEU A 104 19.43 2.16 17.74
N GLN A 105 20.26 1.96 18.76
CA GLN A 105 20.64 3.06 19.65
C GLN A 105 21.54 4.04 18.89
N ALA A 106 21.17 5.32 18.85
CA ALA A 106 21.79 6.30 17.96
C ALA A 106 23.29 6.54 18.25
N GLU A 107 23.70 6.46 19.52
CA GLU A 107 25.09 6.74 19.91
C GLU A 107 26.05 5.57 19.69
N SER A 108 25.55 4.33 19.68
CA SER A 108 26.37 3.12 19.74
C SER A 108 26.19 2.18 18.56
N ASP A 109 25.15 2.38 17.74
CA ASP A 109 24.72 1.48 16.67
C ASP A 109 24.42 0.06 17.12
N VAL A 110 24.15 -0.11 18.41
CA VAL A 110 23.66 -1.38 18.94
C VAL A 110 22.20 -1.53 18.54
N ALA A 111 21.89 -2.62 17.82
CA ALA A 111 20.54 -3.00 17.51
C ALA A 111 19.73 -3.23 18.80
N LEU A 112 18.57 -2.58 18.85
CA LEU A 112 17.55 -2.73 19.86
C LEU A 112 16.54 -3.79 19.42
N GLY A 113 15.73 -4.26 20.36
CA GLY A 113 14.68 -5.22 20.06
C GLY A 113 13.59 -4.65 19.15
N ALA A 114 12.86 -5.54 18.47
CA ALA A 114 11.71 -5.16 17.64
C ALA A 114 10.58 -4.49 18.47
N ASP A 115 10.62 -4.59 19.81
CA ASP A 115 9.73 -3.88 20.73
C ASP A 115 9.90 -2.35 20.71
N PHE A 116 10.96 -1.85 20.06
CA PHE A 116 11.18 -0.43 19.80
C PHE A 116 10.68 0.07 18.44
N MET A 117 10.19 -0.83 17.58
CA MET A 117 9.66 -0.48 16.26
C MET A 117 8.13 -0.43 16.31
N CYS A 118 7.55 0.76 16.15
CA CYS A 118 6.12 0.89 15.93
C CYS A 118 5.84 0.57 14.46
N HIS A 119 6.41 1.38 13.57
CA HIS A 119 6.28 1.22 12.12
C HIS A 119 7.59 1.59 11.41
N ASN A 120 7.86 0.86 10.34
CA ASN A 120 8.71 1.32 9.26
C ASN A 120 7.99 1.08 7.93
N ASN A 121 7.51 2.15 7.30
CA ASN A 121 6.77 2.08 6.04
C ASN A 121 7.62 2.61 4.88
N LEU A 122 7.45 2.01 3.71
CA LEU A 122 8.01 2.50 2.46
C LEU A 122 6.86 2.77 1.48
N ASP A 123 6.71 4.02 1.07
CA ASP A 123 5.62 4.50 0.24
C ASP A 123 6.17 5.15 -1.05
N TYR A 124 5.42 5.14 -2.16
CA TYR A 124 5.76 5.96 -3.33
C TYR A 124 5.53 7.44 -3.00
N ALA A 125 6.56 8.29 -3.11
CA ALA A 125 6.40 9.72 -2.86
C ALA A 125 5.74 10.47 -4.03
N HIS A 126 6.07 10.05 -5.26
CA HIS A 126 5.58 10.64 -6.51
C HIS A 126 5.19 9.54 -7.52
N PRO A 127 4.09 8.80 -7.29
CA PRO A 127 3.66 7.71 -8.18
C PRO A 127 3.31 8.18 -9.60
N GLU A 128 2.98 9.46 -9.77
CA GLU A 128 2.78 10.12 -11.06
C GLU A 128 4.06 10.19 -11.91
N ASN A 129 5.24 9.95 -11.34
CA ASN A 129 6.51 9.88 -12.09
C ASN A 129 6.76 8.51 -12.73
N LEU A 130 6.05 7.46 -12.29
CA LEU A 130 6.20 6.13 -12.88
C LEU A 130 5.83 6.14 -14.37
N PRO A 131 6.58 5.49 -15.26
CA PRO A 131 6.27 5.51 -16.69
C PRO A 131 5.15 4.53 -17.09
N TRP A 132 4.64 3.77 -16.11
CA TRP A 132 3.46 2.90 -16.22
C TRP A 132 2.40 3.29 -15.19
N LYS A 133 1.22 2.69 -15.33
CA LYS A 133 0.11 2.85 -14.39
C LYS A 133 0.36 2.02 -13.12
N LEU A 134 0.32 2.68 -11.96
CA LEU A 134 0.41 2.00 -10.66
C LEU A 134 -0.92 1.34 -10.31
N LYS A 135 -0.89 0.04 -9.99
CA LYS A 135 -2.08 -0.71 -9.55
C LYS A 135 -2.34 -0.63 -8.05
N THR A 136 -1.32 -0.36 -7.23
CA THR A 136 -1.46 -0.16 -5.77
C THR A 136 -2.47 0.95 -5.48
N SER A 137 -3.58 0.58 -4.86
CA SER A 137 -4.60 1.52 -4.41
C SER A 137 -4.32 2.03 -2.99
N GLY A 138 -5.07 3.05 -2.58
CA GLY A 138 -4.82 3.83 -1.37
C GLY A 138 -3.95 5.06 -1.64
N ALA A 139 -4.28 6.19 -1.01
CA ALA A 139 -3.68 7.50 -1.26
C ALA A 139 -2.24 7.63 -0.73
N ASN A 140 -1.78 6.69 0.09
CA ASN A 140 -0.38 6.59 0.49
C ASN A 140 0.47 5.73 -0.46
N HIS A 141 -0.13 4.99 -1.41
CA HIS A 141 0.60 4.17 -2.39
C HIS A 141 1.73 3.34 -1.75
N ARG A 142 1.35 2.52 -0.77
CA ARG A 142 2.27 1.81 0.10
C ARG A 142 2.94 0.62 -0.59
N ILE A 143 4.24 0.46 -0.37
CA ILE A 143 5.04 -0.65 -0.90
C ILE A 143 5.29 -1.68 0.21
N PHE A 144 5.74 -1.23 1.39
CA PHE A 144 5.99 -2.09 2.54
C PHE A 144 5.52 -1.43 3.84
N THR A 145 5.11 -2.27 4.79
CA THR A 145 4.98 -1.94 6.21
C THR A 145 5.67 -3.01 7.01
N LEU A 146 6.58 -2.58 7.88
CA LEU A 146 7.18 -3.37 8.94
C LEU A 146 6.70 -2.82 10.27
N SER A 147 6.54 -3.67 11.27
CA SER A 147 6.11 -3.30 12.62
C SER A 147 6.68 -4.26 13.65
N GLN A 148 6.39 -4.04 14.93
CA GLN A 148 6.80 -4.96 16.00
C GLN A 148 6.51 -6.42 15.63
N GLY A 149 7.53 -7.27 15.72
CA GLY A 149 7.46 -8.70 15.39
C GLY A 149 7.65 -9.04 13.90
N GLN A 150 7.63 -8.06 12.98
CA GLN A 150 7.88 -8.28 11.55
C GLN A 150 8.85 -7.21 11.02
N SER A 151 10.14 -7.50 11.14
CA SER A 151 11.24 -6.61 10.77
C SER A 151 11.81 -6.85 9.37
N GLU A 152 11.35 -7.90 8.66
CA GLU A 152 11.80 -8.22 7.30
C GLU A 152 10.67 -8.82 6.45
N LEU A 153 10.74 -8.55 5.15
CA LEU A 153 9.90 -9.16 4.11
C LEU A 153 10.77 -9.50 2.89
N LYS A 154 10.63 -10.73 2.37
CA LYS A 154 11.37 -11.22 1.19
C LYS A 154 10.41 -11.85 0.19
N PHE A 155 10.41 -11.33 -1.04
CA PHE A 155 9.63 -11.91 -2.12
C PHE A 155 10.20 -13.28 -2.54
N PRO A 156 9.35 -14.16 -3.08
CA PRO A 156 9.84 -15.41 -3.65
C PRO A 156 10.75 -15.12 -4.86
N GLU A 157 11.78 -15.95 -5.07
CA GLU A 157 12.69 -15.79 -6.21
C GLU A 157 11.93 -15.76 -7.54
N GLY A 158 12.33 -14.85 -8.43
CA GLY A 158 11.67 -14.59 -9.71
C GLY A 158 10.55 -13.54 -9.62
N PHE A 159 10.29 -12.97 -8.45
CA PHE A 159 9.27 -11.94 -8.24
C PHE A 159 9.86 -10.65 -7.66
N GLY A 160 9.27 -9.52 -8.00
CA GLY A 160 9.66 -8.25 -7.42
C GLY A 160 8.74 -7.10 -7.81
N ILE A 161 8.87 -5.98 -7.12
CA ILE A 161 8.17 -4.74 -7.46
C ILE A 161 9.07 -3.92 -8.40
N PRO A 162 8.65 -3.62 -9.63
CA PRO A 162 9.44 -2.79 -10.54
C PRO A 162 9.42 -1.33 -10.09
N ILE A 163 10.59 -0.69 -10.02
CA ILE A 163 10.73 0.73 -9.67
C ILE A 163 11.94 1.34 -10.44
N PRO A 164 11.83 2.53 -11.06
CA PRO A 164 13.00 3.25 -11.58
C PRO A 164 13.97 3.64 -10.44
N ALA A 165 15.28 3.51 -10.65
CA ALA A 165 16.27 3.75 -9.58
C ALA A 165 16.21 5.17 -8.97
N ASN A 166 15.83 6.17 -9.78
CA ASN A 166 15.62 7.56 -9.38
C ASN A 166 14.22 7.87 -8.84
N GLN A 167 13.32 6.88 -8.70
CA GLN A 167 11.99 7.10 -8.15
C GLN A 167 12.06 7.56 -6.69
N PRO A 168 11.56 8.76 -6.35
CA PRO A 168 11.44 9.19 -4.96
C PRO A 168 10.48 8.29 -4.18
N LEU A 169 10.92 7.85 -3.00
CA LEU A 169 10.16 7.08 -2.02
C LEU A 169 10.08 7.87 -0.71
N ASN A 170 9.08 7.57 0.12
CA ASN A 170 8.95 8.08 1.48
C ASN A 170 9.15 6.92 2.46
N MET A 171 10.17 7.03 3.29
CA MET A 171 10.37 6.13 4.43
C MET A 171 9.77 6.77 5.67
N VAL A 172 8.78 6.11 6.27
CA VAL A 172 8.19 6.50 7.55
C VAL A 172 8.81 5.65 8.64
N SER A 173 9.36 6.27 9.69
CA SER A 173 9.96 5.58 10.84
C SER A 173 9.29 6.05 12.11
N GLN A 174 8.79 5.14 12.93
CA GLN A 174 8.14 5.46 14.20
C GLN A 174 8.59 4.49 15.30
N VAL A 175 8.99 5.06 16.43
CA VAL A 175 9.47 4.31 17.58
C VAL A 175 8.33 3.87 18.49
N LEU A 176 8.60 2.84 19.29
CA LEU A 176 7.67 2.24 20.24
C LEU A 176 8.33 2.09 21.61
N ASN A 177 7.56 2.19 22.68
CA ASN A 177 7.99 1.81 24.03
C ASN A 177 6.77 1.51 24.88
N HIS A 178 6.37 0.24 24.96
CA HIS A 178 5.14 -0.13 25.65
C HIS A 178 5.21 -0.08 27.19
N HIS A 179 6.41 -0.21 27.78
CA HIS A 179 6.50 -0.65 29.18
C HIS A 179 7.66 -0.06 29.99
N ARG A 180 8.52 0.80 29.41
CA ARG A 180 9.70 1.33 30.10
C ARG A 180 9.57 2.83 30.37
N PRO A 181 8.91 3.26 31.48
CA PRO A 181 8.65 4.68 31.76
C PRO A 181 9.90 5.51 32.03
N GLU A 182 10.95 4.90 32.58
CA GLU A 182 12.22 5.56 32.92
C GLU A 182 13.23 5.55 31.77
N LEU A 183 12.83 5.09 30.58
CA LEU A 183 13.74 4.99 29.44
C LEU A 183 14.00 6.38 28.86
N PHE A 184 15.28 6.73 28.70
CA PHE A 184 15.74 7.95 28.05
C PHE A 184 16.87 7.60 27.08
N ILE A 185 16.53 7.32 25.82
CA ILE A 185 17.49 6.90 24.79
C ILE A 185 17.17 7.57 23.46
N ASN A 186 18.20 7.95 22.70
CA ASN A 186 18.01 8.27 21.29
C ASN A 186 18.12 6.99 20.47
N THR A 187 17.22 6.87 19.50
CA THR A 187 17.17 5.73 18.60
C THR A 187 17.15 6.19 17.16
N ARG A 188 17.51 5.33 16.22
CA ARG A 188 17.36 5.59 14.79
C ARG A 188 16.96 4.32 14.08
N HIS A 189 16.11 4.42 13.07
CA HIS A 189 15.81 3.30 12.21
C HIS A 189 16.91 3.17 11.15
N HIS A 190 17.35 1.94 10.93
CA HIS A 190 18.13 1.53 9.78
C HIS A 190 17.22 0.64 8.93
N ALA A 191 17.02 1.00 7.67
CA ALA A 191 16.20 0.24 6.73
C ALA A 191 17.02 -0.11 5.49
N GLN A 192 16.88 -1.34 5.01
CA GLN A 192 17.60 -1.86 3.86
C GLN A 192 16.61 -2.31 2.80
N LEU A 193 16.76 -1.75 1.59
CA LEU A 193 15.98 -2.12 0.42
C LEU A 193 16.80 -3.05 -0.47
N HIS A 194 16.32 -4.28 -0.65
CA HIS A 194 16.99 -5.30 -1.45
C HIS A 194 16.46 -5.28 -2.88
N TYR A 195 17.34 -5.26 -3.87
CA TYR A 195 16.95 -5.16 -5.27
C TYR A 195 17.90 -5.84 -6.26
N LEU A 196 17.38 -6.15 -7.44
CA LEU A 196 18.14 -6.58 -8.61
C LEU A 196 18.07 -5.49 -9.68
N LYS A 197 19.19 -5.20 -10.36
CA LYS A 197 19.15 -4.30 -11.53
C LYS A 197 18.65 -5.06 -12.74
N GLU A 198 17.78 -4.46 -13.56
CA GLU A 198 17.28 -5.09 -14.81
C GLU A 198 18.43 -5.61 -15.69
N SER A 199 19.56 -4.90 -15.75
CA SER A 199 20.73 -5.34 -16.53
C SER A 199 21.43 -6.61 -16.01
N GLU A 200 21.21 -6.97 -14.74
CA GLU A 200 21.83 -8.10 -14.05
C GLU A 200 20.89 -9.34 -14.00
N VAL A 201 19.60 -9.18 -14.32
CA VAL A 201 18.64 -10.28 -14.27
C VAL A 201 18.79 -11.21 -15.49
N LYS A 202 18.90 -12.53 -15.23
CA LYS A 202 18.93 -13.57 -16.28
C LYS A 202 17.55 -14.14 -16.61
N GLU A 203 16.73 -14.31 -15.59
CA GLU A 203 15.39 -14.88 -15.71
C GLU A 203 14.34 -13.78 -15.86
N GLU A 204 13.19 -14.13 -16.40
CA GLU A 204 12.10 -13.16 -16.48
C GLU A 204 11.50 -12.96 -15.08
N MET A 205 11.63 -11.73 -14.57
CA MET A 205 10.99 -11.35 -13.31
C MET A 205 9.48 -11.17 -13.52
N THR A 206 8.72 -11.65 -12.55
CA THR A 206 7.28 -11.46 -12.46
C THR A 206 6.99 -10.23 -11.60
N PRO A 207 6.33 -9.19 -12.14
CA PRO A 207 5.98 -8.00 -11.39
C PRO A 207 4.90 -8.30 -10.34
N LEU A 208 5.10 -7.68 -9.17
CA LEU A 208 4.11 -7.64 -8.10
C LEU A 208 3.65 -6.21 -7.86
N TYR A 209 2.41 -6.06 -7.38
CA TYR A 209 1.90 -4.83 -6.77
C TYR A 209 1.26 -5.14 -5.43
N GLN A 210 1.28 -4.15 -4.53
CA GLN A 210 0.73 -4.26 -3.18
C GLN A 210 -0.74 -3.81 -3.18
N GLN A 211 -1.62 -4.58 -2.54
CA GLN A 211 -2.99 -4.20 -2.22
C GLN A 211 -3.30 -4.44 -0.75
N ALA A 212 -3.70 -3.39 -0.04
CA ALA A 212 -4.01 -3.45 1.38
C ALA A 212 -5.48 -3.79 1.59
N VAL A 213 -5.75 -4.68 2.54
CA VAL A 213 -7.08 -5.01 3.03
C VAL A 213 -7.07 -4.98 4.55
N PHE A 214 -8.12 -4.49 5.18
CA PHE A 214 -8.15 -4.29 6.62
C PHE A 214 -9.55 -4.45 7.18
N VAL A 215 -9.59 -4.80 8.47
CA VAL A 215 -10.83 -4.91 9.20
C VAL A 215 -11.33 -3.51 9.58
N THR A 216 -12.63 -3.28 9.41
CA THR A 216 -13.29 -2.04 9.80
C THR A 216 -14.26 -2.27 10.95
N LYS A 217 -14.36 -1.28 11.84
CA LYS A 217 -15.37 -1.23 12.91
C LYS A 217 -16.32 -0.07 12.67
N GLN A 218 -17.62 -0.32 12.77
CA GLN A 218 -18.63 0.74 12.70
C GLN A 218 -18.55 1.63 13.95
N ILE A 219 -18.59 2.94 13.76
CA ILE A 219 -18.49 3.94 14.83
C ILE A 219 -19.67 4.93 14.86
N ASP A 220 -20.49 4.95 13.81
CA ASP A 220 -21.66 5.84 13.66
C ASP A 220 -22.67 5.27 12.66
N GLY A 221 -23.90 5.77 12.69
CA GLY A 221 -25.01 5.36 11.81
C GLY A 221 -25.87 4.22 12.37
N SER A 222 -26.85 3.76 11.58
CA SER A 222 -27.74 2.66 11.95
C SER A 222 -27.02 1.30 11.93
N ASP A 223 -27.50 0.33 12.69
CA ASP A 223 -26.94 -1.02 12.71
C ASP A 223 -26.88 -1.65 11.30
N GLY A 224 -25.79 -2.38 11.03
CA GLY A 224 -25.64 -3.28 9.90
C GLY A 224 -24.21 -3.35 9.34
N ALA A 225 -23.98 -4.14 8.29
CA ALA A 225 -22.66 -4.27 7.67
C ALA A 225 -22.47 -3.35 6.47
N HIS A 226 -21.22 -2.96 6.20
CA HIS A 226 -20.83 -2.04 5.12
C HIS A 226 -21.48 -2.42 3.78
N GLY A 227 -22.14 -1.44 3.14
CA GLY A 227 -22.79 -1.62 1.84
C GLY A 227 -24.01 -2.56 1.81
N LEU A 228 -24.38 -3.19 2.93
CA LEU A 228 -25.52 -4.10 3.00
C LEU A 228 -26.69 -3.50 3.82
N PRO A 229 -27.94 -3.66 3.36
CA PRO A 229 -29.10 -3.31 4.16
C PRO A 229 -29.25 -4.27 5.34
N LEU A 230 -29.78 -3.78 6.46
CA LEU A 230 -29.97 -4.55 7.71
C LEU A 230 -30.68 -5.90 7.50
N THR A 231 -31.58 -5.98 6.52
CA THR A 231 -32.34 -7.21 6.19
C THR A 231 -31.48 -8.35 5.62
N CYS A 232 -30.23 -8.09 5.25
CA CYS A 232 -29.35 -9.06 4.60
C CYS A 232 -28.31 -9.71 5.54
N LEU A 233 -28.38 -9.45 6.85
CA LEU A 233 -27.38 -9.94 7.81
C LEU A 233 -27.87 -11.19 8.56
N PRO A 234 -27.09 -12.29 8.56
CA PRO A 234 -27.24 -13.35 9.54
C PRO A 234 -26.67 -12.86 10.89
N TYR A 235 -27.54 -12.23 11.67
CA TYR A 235 -27.45 -11.93 13.12
C TYR A 235 -26.09 -12.18 13.80
N HIS A 236 -25.26 -11.15 13.90
CA HIS A 236 -24.25 -10.98 14.96
C HIS A 236 -23.98 -9.49 15.16
N ASP A 237 -24.85 -8.82 15.92
CA ASP A 237 -24.58 -7.47 16.44
C ASP A 237 -24.10 -7.58 17.89
N HIS A 238 -22.96 -6.97 18.20
CA HIS A 238 -22.68 -6.48 19.54
C HIS A 238 -22.89 -4.97 19.53
N PRO A 239 -23.83 -4.44 20.33
CA PRO A 239 -23.96 -3.01 20.50
C PRO A 239 -22.86 -2.52 21.44
N ASP A 240 -22.38 -1.31 21.14
CA ASP A 240 -21.61 -0.40 21.99
C ASP A 240 -20.10 -0.30 21.73
N SER A 241 -19.73 0.70 20.93
CA SER A 241 -18.64 1.61 21.30
C SER A 241 -18.74 2.92 20.51
N SER A 242 -19.59 3.84 20.95
CA SER A 242 -19.47 5.24 20.51
C SER A 242 -18.31 5.91 21.26
N VAL A 243 -17.07 5.69 20.81
CA VAL A 243 -15.92 6.44 21.29
C VAL A 243 -15.28 7.13 20.10
N LYS A 244 -15.41 8.46 20.07
CA LYS A 244 -14.69 9.31 19.13
C LYS A 244 -13.21 9.25 19.47
N ALA A 245 -12.42 8.58 18.65
CA ALA A 245 -10.97 8.66 18.71
C ALA A 245 -10.52 9.94 17.97
N ASP A 246 -9.87 10.86 18.68
CA ASP A 246 -9.11 11.94 18.06
C ASP A 246 -7.89 11.32 17.35
N VAL A 247 -7.89 11.36 16.02
CA VAL A 247 -6.83 10.80 15.17
C VAL A 247 -5.69 11.80 15.08
N GLN A 248 -4.66 11.63 15.91
CA GLN A 248 -3.41 12.38 15.80
C GLN A 248 -2.33 11.43 15.24
N HIS A 249 -2.10 11.52 13.93
CA HIS A 249 -1.22 10.69 13.08
C HIS A 249 -1.82 9.35 12.59
N ASP A 250 -1.78 9.15 11.27
CA ASP A 250 -2.67 8.22 10.57
C ASP A 250 -1.87 7.08 9.89
N CYS A 251 -1.88 5.90 10.51
CA CYS A 251 -1.47 4.64 9.87
C CYS A 251 -2.57 4.00 9.02
N SER A 252 -3.77 4.61 8.97
CA SER A 252 -4.83 4.09 8.13
C SER A 252 -4.40 4.09 6.67
N ILE A 253 -4.94 3.12 5.93
CA ILE A 253 -4.87 3.15 4.49
C ILE A 253 -5.78 4.30 4.08
N LYS A 254 -5.19 5.43 3.69
CA LYS A 254 -5.95 6.54 3.12
C LYS A 254 -6.57 6.06 1.82
N TYR A 255 -7.85 6.33 1.59
CA TYR A 255 -8.48 6.07 0.30
C TYR A 255 -8.68 7.39 -0.45
N ASP A 256 -8.65 7.34 -1.78
CA ASP A 256 -8.97 8.51 -2.60
C ASP A 256 -10.46 8.84 -2.43
N GLU A 257 -10.78 10.08 -2.05
CA GLU A 257 -12.18 10.56 -1.93
C GLU A 257 -12.97 10.45 -3.25
N LYS A 258 -12.27 10.33 -4.38
CA LYS A 258 -12.85 10.13 -5.72
C LYS A 258 -12.94 8.65 -6.12
N ALA A 259 -12.47 7.73 -5.28
CA ALA A 259 -12.60 6.30 -5.53
C ALA A 259 -14.07 5.88 -5.57
N LYS A 260 -14.37 4.85 -6.37
CA LYS A 260 -15.72 4.29 -6.48
C LYS A 260 -16.21 3.65 -5.17
N TYR A 261 -15.29 3.32 -4.27
CA TYR A 261 -15.54 2.66 -2.99
C TYR A 261 -14.84 3.43 -1.87
N ASN A 262 -15.56 3.64 -0.76
CA ASN A 262 -15.03 4.22 0.46
C ASN A 262 -15.19 3.21 1.60
N PRO A 263 -14.10 2.72 2.21
CA PRO A 263 -14.19 1.77 3.33
C PRO A 263 -14.65 2.42 4.65
N TYR A 264 -14.64 3.76 4.73
CA TYR A 264 -14.93 4.51 5.95
C TYR A 264 -16.35 5.08 6.01
N GLU A 265 -17.07 5.06 4.89
CA GLU A 265 -18.45 5.52 4.80
C GLU A 265 -19.21 4.73 3.74
N ASP A 266 -20.48 4.39 3.99
CA ASP A 266 -21.33 3.72 3.02
C ASP A 266 -22.58 4.52 2.62
N GLU A 267 -23.32 3.98 1.65
CA GLU A 267 -24.52 4.63 1.08
C GLU A 267 -25.68 4.81 2.07
N TYR A 268 -25.64 4.16 3.23
CA TYR A 268 -26.62 4.30 4.31
C TYR A 268 -26.22 5.37 5.34
N GLY A 269 -25.09 6.05 5.12
CA GLY A 269 -24.54 7.08 6.02
C GLY A 269 -23.87 6.51 7.28
N ARG A 270 -23.53 5.21 7.29
CA ARG A 270 -22.77 4.59 8.38
C ARG A 270 -21.29 4.93 8.22
N LYS A 271 -20.59 5.10 9.35
CA LYS A 271 -19.16 5.41 9.37
C LYS A 271 -18.36 4.33 10.04
N TYR A 272 -17.15 4.13 9.55
CA TYR A 272 -16.25 3.08 9.98
C TYR A 272 -14.84 3.61 10.25
N THR A 273 -14.07 2.85 11.02
CA THR A 273 -12.65 3.08 11.26
C THR A 273 -11.84 1.81 11.04
N GLY A 274 -10.61 1.95 10.55
CA GLY A 274 -9.61 0.86 10.51
C GLY A 274 -8.77 0.76 11.78
N HIS A 275 -8.98 1.66 12.74
CA HIS A 275 -8.28 1.71 14.03
C HIS A 275 -9.27 2.04 15.14
N TRP A 276 -9.45 1.15 16.11
CA TRP A 276 -10.51 1.28 17.14
C TRP A 276 -9.99 1.03 18.55
N VAL A 277 -10.78 1.39 19.55
CA VAL A 277 -10.51 1.07 20.96
C VAL A 277 -10.99 -0.34 21.25
N LEU A 278 -10.13 -1.14 21.90
CA LEU A 278 -10.47 -2.51 22.30
C LEU A 278 -11.43 -2.52 23.50
N PRO A 279 -12.48 -3.36 23.47
CA PRO A 279 -13.25 -3.65 24.67
C PRO A 279 -12.47 -4.60 25.60
N ASN A 280 -12.88 -4.65 26.87
CA ASN A 280 -12.33 -5.58 27.87
C ASN A 280 -12.96 -6.99 27.81
N GLU A 281 -13.53 -7.34 26.65
CA GLU A 281 -14.19 -8.61 26.37
C GLU A 281 -13.69 -9.13 25.02
N PRO A 282 -13.80 -10.44 24.73
CA PRO A 282 -13.48 -10.98 23.42
C PRO A 282 -14.29 -10.27 22.31
N GLU A 283 -13.60 -9.83 21.26
CA GLU A 283 -14.20 -9.17 20.10
C GLU A 283 -13.77 -9.89 18.83
N THR A 284 -14.73 -10.14 17.93
CA THR A 284 -14.46 -10.65 16.59
C THR A 284 -15.14 -9.72 15.60
N LEU A 285 -14.37 -9.21 14.65
CA LEU A 285 -14.84 -8.32 13.60
C LEU A 285 -14.60 -8.97 12.25
N SER A 286 -15.50 -8.69 11.32
CA SER A 286 -15.50 -9.24 9.98
C SER A 286 -15.75 -8.13 8.96
N THR A 287 -15.03 -8.14 7.85
CA THR A 287 -15.14 -7.11 6.82
C THR A 287 -15.07 -7.73 5.43
N ASP A 288 -16.06 -7.42 4.57
CA ASP A 288 -15.97 -7.70 3.15
C ASP A 288 -14.87 -6.82 2.54
N VAL A 289 -13.80 -7.46 2.07
CA VAL A 289 -12.63 -6.80 1.50
C VAL A 289 -12.56 -6.95 -0.03
N SER A 290 -13.62 -7.44 -0.66
CA SER A 290 -13.66 -7.66 -2.12
C SER A 290 -13.43 -6.37 -2.90
N GLN A 291 -14.04 -5.26 -2.45
CA GLN A 291 -13.85 -3.95 -3.07
C GLN A 291 -12.50 -3.33 -2.70
N MET A 292 -11.91 -3.68 -1.56
CA MET A 292 -10.55 -3.25 -1.18
C MET A 292 -9.49 -3.96 -2.02
N LEU A 293 -9.70 -5.24 -2.35
CA LEU A 293 -8.84 -6.02 -3.24
C LEU A 293 -8.81 -5.46 -4.67
N ASP A 294 -9.94 -4.90 -5.13
CA ASP A 294 -10.10 -4.24 -6.43
C ASP A 294 -9.53 -5.01 -7.63
N LEU A 295 -9.68 -6.34 -7.63
CA LEU A 295 -9.15 -7.22 -8.68
C LEU A 295 -9.76 -6.86 -10.04
N LYS A 296 -8.91 -6.55 -11.03
CA LYS A 296 -9.35 -6.26 -12.40
C LYS A 296 -9.47 -7.51 -13.26
N GLU A 297 -8.77 -8.57 -12.85
CA GLU A 297 -8.71 -9.90 -13.44
C GLU A 297 -8.28 -10.91 -12.38
N ASP A 298 -8.37 -12.20 -12.71
CA ASP A 298 -7.90 -13.26 -11.82
C ASP A 298 -6.38 -13.17 -11.64
N SER A 299 -5.93 -13.27 -10.40
CA SER A 299 -4.54 -13.10 -10.02
C SER A 299 -4.10 -14.14 -9.00
N ARG A 300 -2.89 -13.98 -8.48
CA ARG A 300 -2.30 -14.79 -7.43
C ARG A 300 -1.59 -13.90 -6.42
N ILE A 301 -1.79 -14.20 -5.14
CA ILE A 301 -1.06 -13.58 -4.04
C ILE A 301 0.24 -14.38 -3.84
N HIS A 302 1.39 -13.70 -3.95
CA HIS A 302 2.72 -14.31 -3.83
C HIS A 302 3.42 -13.97 -2.51
N LEU A 303 3.00 -12.90 -1.84
CA LEU A 303 3.41 -12.57 -0.47
C LEU A 303 2.23 -11.98 0.32
N ILE A 304 2.12 -12.32 1.61
CA ILE A 304 1.17 -11.69 2.55
C ILE A 304 1.95 -11.24 3.77
N SER A 305 1.97 -9.94 4.02
CA SER A 305 2.44 -9.31 5.26
C SER A 305 1.24 -8.92 6.12
N VAL A 306 1.44 -8.90 7.45
CA VAL A 306 0.38 -8.67 8.43
C VAL A 306 0.81 -7.58 9.39
N HIS A 307 -0.10 -6.65 9.66
CA HIS A 307 0.04 -5.68 10.73
C HIS A 307 -1.08 -5.85 11.75
N LEU A 308 -0.68 -6.04 13.01
CA LEU A 308 -1.57 -6.27 14.14
C LEU A 308 -1.12 -5.41 15.32
N HIS A 309 -2.09 -4.90 16.05
CA HIS A 309 -1.86 -4.37 17.40
C HIS A 309 -1.85 -5.47 18.47
N PRO A 310 -1.28 -5.18 19.66
CA PRO A 310 -1.44 -5.99 20.88
C PRO A 310 -2.82 -6.61 21.09
N PHE A 311 -2.86 -7.75 21.78
CA PHE A 311 -4.08 -8.53 22.12
C PHE A 311 -4.79 -9.24 20.95
N ALA A 312 -4.20 -9.26 19.75
CA ALA A 312 -4.72 -10.07 18.65
C ALA A 312 -4.67 -11.56 18.99
N GLU A 313 -5.74 -12.28 18.70
CA GLU A 313 -5.85 -13.75 18.82
C GLU A 313 -5.86 -14.43 17.46
N ALA A 314 -6.41 -13.79 16.43
CA ALA A 314 -6.42 -14.29 15.06
C ALA A 314 -6.56 -13.18 14.02
N LEU A 315 -6.06 -13.46 12.81
CA LEU A 315 -6.37 -12.69 11.59
C LEU A 315 -6.41 -13.66 10.41
N GLU A 316 -7.53 -13.71 9.71
CA GLU A 316 -7.81 -14.70 8.67
C GLU A 316 -8.40 -14.05 7.42
N LEU A 317 -7.92 -14.47 6.24
CA LEU A 317 -8.47 -14.12 4.94
C LEU A 317 -9.22 -15.31 4.36
N TRP A 318 -10.49 -15.10 4.04
CA TRP A 318 -11.41 -16.10 3.51
C TRP A 318 -11.89 -15.73 2.11
N ASP A 319 -12.07 -16.74 1.27
CA ASP A 319 -12.88 -16.68 0.06
C ASP A 319 -14.26 -17.25 0.38
N ARG A 320 -15.26 -16.36 0.42
CA ARG A 320 -16.65 -16.70 0.75
C ARG A 320 -17.41 -17.31 -0.42
N THR A 321 -16.94 -17.12 -1.64
CA THR A 321 -17.55 -17.75 -2.82
C THR A 321 -17.23 -19.23 -2.89
N SER A 322 -15.99 -19.61 -2.56
CA SER A 322 -15.57 -21.01 -2.52
C SER A 322 -15.66 -21.66 -1.13
N ASP A 323 -16.02 -20.89 -0.10
CA ASP A 323 -16.03 -21.29 1.30
C ASP A 323 -14.69 -21.89 1.75
N SER A 324 -13.60 -21.16 1.49
CA SER A 324 -12.24 -21.61 1.78
C SER A 324 -11.42 -20.56 2.54
N LEU A 325 -10.67 -21.03 3.55
CA LEU A 325 -9.65 -20.24 4.22
C LEU A 325 -8.43 -20.12 3.29
N LEU A 326 -8.09 -18.90 2.89
CA LEU A 326 -6.94 -18.64 2.03
C LEU A 326 -5.65 -18.50 2.85
N TYR A 327 -5.72 -17.79 3.98
CA TYR A 327 -4.57 -17.54 4.85
C TYR A 327 -5.01 -17.25 6.28
N ALA A 328 -4.28 -17.80 7.26
CA ALA A 328 -4.38 -17.45 8.67
C ALA A 328 -3.01 -16.97 9.16
N ALA A 329 -2.98 -15.81 9.80
CA ALA A 329 -1.74 -15.24 10.32
C ALA A 329 -1.18 -16.10 11.45
N SER A 330 0.15 -16.30 11.43
CA SER A 330 0.90 -16.94 12.51
C SER A 330 1.74 -15.90 13.22
N PHE A 331 1.65 -15.84 14.55
CA PHE A 331 2.42 -14.90 15.35
C PHE A 331 2.66 -15.45 16.76
N LYS A 332 3.76 -15.00 17.36
CA LYS A 332 4.14 -15.30 18.74
C LYS A 332 4.03 -14.02 19.57
N LYS A 333 3.16 -14.05 20.58
CA LYS A 333 3.01 -12.96 21.55
C LYS A 333 4.23 -12.90 22.46
N ASP A 334 4.61 -11.70 22.87
CA ASP A 334 5.51 -11.52 23.99
C ASP A 334 4.83 -12.09 25.25
N SER A 335 5.54 -12.94 25.99
CA SER A 335 5.00 -13.58 27.21
C SER A 335 5.14 -12.71 28.45
N ILE A 336 5.97 -11.66 28.37
CA ILE A 336 6.27 -10.73 29.46
C ILE A 336 5.46 -9.44 29.26
N ASN A 337 5.30 -8.98 28.02
CA ASN A 337 4.54 -7.79 27.66
C ASN A 337 3.38 -8.11 26.71
N PHE A 338 2.47 -7.16 26.44
CA PHE A 338 1.32 -7.37 25.55
C PHE A 338 1.62 -7.23 24.04
N GLY A 339 2.89 -7.19 23.63
CA GLY A 339 3.32 -7.05 22.22
C GLY A 339 3.54 -8.38 21.47
N PHE A 340 4.28 -8.31 20.36
CA PHE A 340 4.69 -9.48 19.57
C PHE A 340 6.20 -9.71 19.61
N GLU A 341 6.61 -10.97 19.78
CA GLU A 341 7.98 -11.42 19.57
C GLU A 341 8.25 -11.64 18.08
N SER A 342 7.28 -12.26 17.38
CA SER A 342 7.34 -12.46 15.93
C SER A 342 5.94 -12.48 15.29
N ILE A 343 5.84 -11.99 14.06
CA ILE A 343 4.68 -12.11 13.18
C ILE A 343 5.20 -12.65 11.84
N ASP A 344 4.76 -13.84 11.46
CA ASP A 344 5.17 -14.48 10.22
C ASP A 344 4.49 -13.83 9.00
N TYR A 345 5.10 -14.02 7.83
CA TYR A 345 4.53 -13.64 6.54
C TYR A 345 4.50 -14.84 5.59
N TYR A 346 3.55 -14.84 4.66
CA TYR A 346 3.48 -15.84 3.59
C TYR A 346 4.37 -15.44 2.43
N SER A 347 5.11 -16.38 1.82
CA SER A 347 5.87 -16.14 0.58
C SER A 347 5.92 -17.42 -0.25
N SER A 348 5.54 -17.35 -1.54
CA SER A 348 5.43 -18.55 -2.40
C SER A 348 5.52 -18.25 -3.89
N LYS A 349 6.35 -19.00 -4.60
CA LYS A 349 6.38 -18.98 -6.08
C LYS A 349 5.07 -19.46 -6.71
N THR A 350 4.35 -20.38 -6.06
CA THR A 350 3.07 -20.88 -6.60
C THR A 350 1.95 -19.87 -6.38
N GLY A 351 1.95 -19.19 -5.23
CA GLY A 351 0.94 -18.22 -4.86
C GLY A 351 -0.45 -18.80 -4.56
N ILE A 352 -1.29 -18.00 -3.91
CA ILE A 352 -2.71 -18.32 -3.61
C ILE A 352 -3.57 -17.74 -4.74
N PRO A 353 -4.39 -18.54 -5.44
CA PRO A 353 -5.27 -18.01 -6.47
C PRO A 353 -6.36 -17.12 -5.88
N VAL A 354 -6.61 -15.99 -6.53
CA VAL A 354 -7.73 -15.09 -6.25
C VAL A 354 -8.42 -14.71 -7.56
N PHE A 355 -9.73 -14.80 -7.56
CA PHE A 355 -10.61 -14.59 -8.71
C PHE A 355 -11.36 -13.27 -8.57
N LYS A 356 -11.53 -12.58 -9.70
CA LYS A 356 -12.16 -11.27 -9.76
C LYS A 356 -13.62 -11.26 -9.31
N ASP A 357 -14.34 -12.35 -9.57
CA ASP A 357 -15.77 -12.49 -9.34
C ASP A 357 -16.12 -13.16 -8.00
N HIS A 358 -15.11 -13.43 -7.17
CA HIS A 358 -15.29 -13.96 -5.83
C HIS A 358 -15.47 -12.87 -4.77
N GLN A 359 -16.06 -13.25 -3.65
CA GLN A 359 -16.20 -12.44 -2.44
C GLN A 359 -15.17 -12.86 -1.41
N TYR A 360 -14.50 -11.87 -0.81
CA TYR A 360 -13.44 -12.08 0.17
C TYR A 360 -13.78 -11.39 1.48
N GLU A 361 -13.43 -12.04 2.57
CA GLU A 361 -13.67 -11.53 3.91
C GLU A 361 -12.41 -11.61 4.75
N LEU A 362 -12.13 -10.54 5.48
CA LEU A 362 -11.06 -10.48 6.47
C LEU A 362 -11.69 -10.49 7.87
N ILE A 363 -11.22 -11.42 8.71
CA ILE A 363 -11.75 -11.65 10.05
C ILE A 363 -10.63 -11.47 11.06
N SER A 364 -10.86 -10.64 12.08
CA SER A 364 -9.94 -10.49 13.20
C SER A 364 -10.60 -10.90 14.51
N ALA A 365 -9.82 -11.46 15.43
CA ALA A 365 -10.23 -11.71 16.80
C ALA A 365 -9.23 -11.05 17.76
N TYR A 366 -9.76 -10.38 18.78
CA TYR A 366 -9.00 -9.71 19.83
C TYR A 366 -9.56 -10.05 21.21
N HIS A 367 -8.68 -10.08 22.21
CA HIS A 367 -9.10 -10.25 23.59
C HIS A 367 -8.18 -9.44 24.53
N CYS A 368 -8.62 -8.23 24.87
CA CYS A 368 -7.90 -7.38 25.82
C CYS A 368 -8.31 -7.73 27.25
N THR A 369 -7.35 -8.23 28.04
CA THR A 369 -7.57 -8.54 29.46
C THR A 369 -7.07 -7.45 30.40
N ASP A 370 -6.42 -6.40 29.87
CA ASP A 370 -5.93 -5.28 30.66
C ASP A 370 -7.03 -4.24 30.88
N THR A 371 -7.43 -4.07 32.14
CA THR A 371 -8.46 -3.10 32.55
C THR A 371 -7.89 -1.78 33.08
N SER A 372 -6.56 -1.64 33.12
CA SER A 372 -5.89 -0.49 33.72
C SER A 372 -5.62 0.65 32.74
N ASP A 373 -5.51 0.31 31.45
CA ASP A 373 -5.20 1.24 30.37
C ASP A 373 -6.17 1.05 29.19
N GLN A 374 -6.32 2.10 28.38
CA GLN A 374 -7.03 2.01 27.11
C GLN A 374 -6.07 1.53 26.02
N HIS A 375 -6.44 0.42 25.36
CA HIS A 375 -5.70 -0.14 24.22
C HIS A 375 -6.46 0.01 22.92
N THR A 376 -5.74 0.00 21.81
CA THR A 376 -6.32 0.14 20.47
C THR A 376 -5.98 -1.06 19.61
N ALA A 377 -6.81 -1.33 18.62
CA ALA A 377 -6.62 -2.38 17.63
C ALA A 377 -6.59 -1.83 16.21
N MET A 378 -5.84 -2.54 15.38
CA MET A 378 -5.79 -2.42 13.93
C MET A 378 -5.38 -3.80 13.39
N ALA A 379 -6.04 -4.24 12.33
CA ALA A 379 -5.74 -5.51 11.67
C ALA A 379 -5.75 -5.33 10.15
N VAL A 380 -4.57 -5.47 9.55
CA VAL A 380 -4.32 -5.23 8.12
C VAL A 380 -3.55 -6.41 7.53
N MET A 381 -3.93 -6.83 6.32
CA MET A 381 -3.07 -7.64 5.46
C MET A 381 -2.61 -6.81 4.25
N TYR A 382 -1.31 -6.86 3.99
CA TYR A 382 -0.69 -6.34 2.78
C TYR A 382 -0.46 -7.49 1.81
N LEU A 383 -1.27 -7.54 0.75
CA LEU A 383 -1.28 -8.62 -0.24
C LEU A 383 -0.47 -8.21 -1.45
N TYR A 384 0.51 -9.02 -1.85
CA TYR A 384 1.34 -8.76 -3.02
C TYR A 384 0.88 -9.65 -4.16
N LEU A 385 0.13 -9.03 -5.07
CA LEU A 385 -0.56 -9.66 -6.19
C LEU A 385 0.32 -9.60 -7.43
N ARG A 386 0.22 -10.63 -8.27
CA ARG A 386 0.81 -10.59 -9.61
C ARG A 386 0.15 -9.48 -10.44
N ASP A 387 0.98 -8.58 -10.96
CA ASP A 387 0.57 -7.51 -11.88
C ASP A 387 0.15 -8.09 -13.24
#